data_AF-A0A418CJU0-F1
#
_entry.id   AF-A0A418CJU0-F1
#
_cell.length_a   1.000
_cell.length_b   1.000
_cell.length_c   1.000
_cell.angle_alpha   90.00
_cell.angle_beta   90.00
_cell.angle_gamma   90.00
#
_symmetry.space_group_name_H-M   'P 1'
#
loop_
_entity.id
_entity.type
_entity.pdbx_description
1 polymer ?
#
loop_
_entity_poly.entity_id
_entity_poly.type
_entity_poly.pdbx_seq_one_letter_code
_entity_poly.pdbx_strand_id
1 'polypeptide(L)'
;HPTEVYLQTLGCATIAAICLRSPANCDRAVQMHAHRAIGLAMVGFPDNVALLRQASLAIRNMVVRNEQLRPIVLEDVERHLRAALPLRGCGDEAYAALRDLGADVPLASIGTSQSANFNPVMVSSNQLVEAIQDNATAPFGEFD
;
A
#
# COMPACT_ATOMS: atom_id res chain seq x y z
N HIS A 1 -1.92 26.04 -0.44
CA HIS A 1 -1.87 26.66 0.89
C HIS A 1 -1.55 25.58 1.92
N PRO A 2 -0.73 25.83 2.96
CA PRO A 2 -0.31 24.81 3.94
C PRO A 2 -1.48 24.14 4.69
N THR A 3 -2.64 24.78 4.78
CA THR A 3 -3.84 24.23 5.44
C THR A 3 -4.76 23.44 4.51
N GLU A 4 -4.48 23.41 3.20
CA GLU A 4 -5.36 22.79 2.21
C GLU A 4 -4.89 21.39 1.83
N VAL A 5 -5.56 20.37 2.36
CA VAL A 5 -5.19 18.96 2.19
C VAL A 5 -5.16 18.52 0.72
N TYR A 6 -6.08 19.04 -0.09
CA TYR A 6 -6.16 18.69 -1.50
C TYR A 6 -4.91 19.17 -2.27
N LEU A 7 -4.48 20.41 -2.01
CA LEU A 7 -3.27 20.97 -2.62
C LEU A 7 -2.01 20.23 -2.16
N GLN A 8 -1.93 19.84 -0.88
CA GLN A 8 -0.82 19.05 -0.37
C GLN A 8 -0.78 17.65 -1.00
N THR A 9 -1.94 17.01 -1.15
CA THR A 9 -2.07 15.72 -1.84
C THR A 9 -1.58 15.80 -3.28
N LEU A 10 -2.03 16.80 -4.03
CA LEU A 10 -1.58 17.03 -5.42
C LEU A 10 -0.09 17.35 -5.49
N GLY A 11 0.43 18.13 -4.53
CA GLY A 11 1.86 18.41 -4.40
C GLY A 11 2.68 17.12 -4.24
N CYS A 12 2.30 16.26 -3.30
CA CYS A 12 2.95 14.97 -3.10
C CYS A 12 2.86 14.07 -4.35
N ALA A 13 1.69 14.00 -4.98
CA ALA A 13 1.49 13.22 -6.21
C ALA A 13 2.37 13.72 -7.37
N THR A 14 2.51 15.03 -7.50
CA THR A 14 3.36 15.67 -8.52
C THR A 14 4.83 15.34 -8.28
N ILE A 15 5.30 15.43 -7.04
CA ILE A 15 6.67 15.05 -6.68
C ILE A 15 6.89 13.56 -6.94
N ALA A 16 5.94 12.70 -6.57
CA ALA A 16 6.00 11.27 -6.86
C ALA A 16 6.16 11.00 -8.37
N ALA A 17 5.40 11.69 -9.21
CA ALA A 17 5.49 11.57 -10.66
C ALA A 17 6.84 12.05 -11.21
N ILE A 18 7.37 13.19 -10.73
CA ILE A 18 8.65 13.75 -11.16
C ILE A 18 9.82 12.82 -10.79
N CYS A 19 9.78 12.22 -9.60
CA CYS A 19 10.82 11.31 -9.12
C CYS A 19 10.73 9.89 -9.71
N LEU A 20 9.62 9.52 -10.36
CA LEU A 20 9.41 8.17 -10.86
C LEU A 20 10.45 7.80 -11.93
N ARG A 21 11.31 6.81 -11.62
CA ARG A 21 12.33 6.28 -12.54
C ARG A 21 13.32 7.35 -13.06
N SER A 22 13.51 8.44 -12.32
CA SER A 22 14.42 9.54 -12.72
C SER A 22 15.37 9.92 -11.57
N PRO A 23 16.54 9.27 -11.46
CA PRO A 23 17.54 9.54 -10.42
C PRO A 23 17.94 11.02 -10.31
N ALA A 24 18.21 11.68 -11.44
CA ALA A 24 18.58 13.09 -11.47
C ALA A 24 17.50 14.02 -10.88
N ASN A 25 16.21 13.69 -11.13
CA ASN A 25 15.12 14.43 -10.52
C ASN A 25 15.02 14.20 -9.02
N CYS A 26 15.32 12.98 -8.54
CA CYS A 26 15.35 12.67 -7.10
C CYS A 26 16.44 13.47 -6.38
N ASP A 27 17.66 13.50 -6.93
CA ASP A 27 18.76 14.30 -6.37
C ASP A 27 18.36 15.78 -6.30
N ARG A 28 17.78 16.32 -7.37
CA ARG A 28 17.33 17.72 -7.41
C ARG A 28 16.19 18.00 -6.43
N ALA A 29 15.24 17.08 -6.30
CA ALA A 29 14.13 17.20 -5.35
C ALA A 29 14.62 17.21 -3.90
N VAL A 30 15.58 16.34 -3.56
CA VAL A 30 16.19 16.30 -2.23
C VAL A 30 17.01 17.57 -1.95
N GLN A 31 17.78 18.07 -2.92
CA GLN A 31 18.49 19.36 -2.81
C GLN A 31 17.54 20.54 -2.58
N MET A 32 16.31 20.48 -3.08
CA MET A 32 15.26 21.49 -2.85
C MET A 32 14.41 21.20 -1.61
N HIS A 33 14.86 20.27 -0.75
CA HIS A 33 14.18 19.90 0.50
C HIS A 33 12.75 19.37 0.33
N ALA A 34 12.45 18.71 -0.80
CA ALA A 34 11.12 18.16 -1.06
C ALA A 34 10.70 17.10 -0.01
N HIS A 35 11.63 16.28 0.47
CA HIS A 35 11.41 15.30 1.54
C HIS A 35 10.91 15.96 2.84
N ARG A 36 11.50 17.09 3.23
CA ARG A 36 11.05 17.89 4.37
C ARG A 36 9.65 18.48 4.16
N ALA A 37 9.36 18.98 2.97
CA ALA A 37 8.03 19.48 2.62
C ALA A 37 6.96 18.38 2.68
N ILE A 38 7.28 17.18 2.18
CA ILE A 38 6.42 15.99 2.30
C ILE A 38 6.20 15.63 3.77
N GLY A 39 7.26 15.59 4.58
CA GLY A 39 7.15 15.33 6.02
C GLY A 39 6.23 16.33 6.72
N LEU A 40 6.36 17.63 6.41
CA LEU A 40 5.46 18.67 6.95
C LEU A 40 4.00 18.47 6.51
N ALA A 41 3.75 18.05 5.28
CA ALA A 41 2.40 17.71 4.83
C ALA A 41 1.82 16.52 5.61
N MET A 42 2.64 15.49 5.90
CA MET A 42 2.21 14.36 6.73
C MET A 42 1.92 14.78 8.18
N VAL A 43 2.69 15.71 8.75
CA VAL A 43 2.39 16.30 10.08
C VAL A 43 1.06 17.05 10.07
N GLY A 44 0.79 17.82 9.01
CA GLY A 44 -0.43 18.62 8.91
C GLY A 44 -1.70 17.77 8.75
N PHE A 45 -1.57 16.57 8.17
CA PHE A 45 -2.70 15.71 7.83
C PHE A 45 -2.43 14.24 8.20
N PRO A 46 -2.25 13.93 9.49
CA PRO A 46 -1.77 12.62 9.95
C PRO A 46 -2.77 11.48 9.76
N ASP A 47 -4.05 11.80 9.54
CA ASP A 47 -5.13 10.81 9.33
C ASP A 47 -5.67 10.81 7.88
N ASN A 48 -5.12 11.65 6.99
CA ASN A 48 -5.60 11.73 5.63
C ASN A 48 -4.95 10.66 4.75
N VAL A 49 -5.65 9.54 4.57
CA VAL A 49 -5.18 8.37 3.81
C VAL A 49 -4.70 8.73 2.39
N ALA A 50 -5.44 9.59 1.68
CA ALA A 50 -5.08 9.97 0.30
C ALA A 50 -3.74 10.72 0.25
N LEU A 51 -3.55 11.69 1.15
CA LEU A 51 -2.29 12.43 1.27
C LEU A 51 -1.14 11.51 1.66
N LEU A 52 -1.31 10.71 2.71
CA LEU A 52 -0.27 9.82 3.24
C LEU A 52 0.17 8.77 2.22
N ARG A 53 -0.78 8.25 1.43
CA ARG A 53 -0.48 7.33 0.31
C ARG A 53 0.41 8.01 -0.74
N GLN A 54 0.08 9.23 -1.16
CA GLN A 54 0.87 9.98 -2.14
C GLN A 54 2.23 10.40 -1.59
N ALA A 55 2.27 10.84 -0.32
CA ALA A 55 3.51 11.18 0.38
C ALA A 55 4.45 9.97 0.45
N SER A 56 3.93 8.81 0.89
CA SER A 56 4.71 7.58 0.97
C SER A 56 5.24 7.12 -0.40
N LEU A 57 4.41 7.23 -1.45
CA LEU A 57 4.84 6.95 -2.82
C LEU A 57 5.93 7.90 -3.31
N ALA A 58 5.84 9.19 -2.98
CA ALA A 58 6.87 10.18 -3.32
C ALA A 58 8.21 9.82 -2.69
N ILE A 59 8.21 9.49 -1.39
CA ILE A 59 9.41 9.07 -0.66
C ILE A 59 10.02 7.81 -1.27
N ARG A 60 9.22 6.78 -1.58
CA ARG A 60 9.68 5.56 -2.25
C ARG A 60 10.40 5.87 -3.56
N ASN A 61 9.77 6.68 -4.41
CA ASN A 61 10.33 7.04 -5.71
C ASN A 61 11.65 7.80 -5.56
N MET A 62 11.80 8.64 -4.52
CA MET A 62 13.07 9.31 -4.24
C MET A 62 14.20 8.33 -3.95
N VAL A 63 13.98 7.29 -3.14
CA VAL A 63 15.07 6.51 -2.56
C VAL A 63 15.31 5.13 -3.19
N VAL A 64 14.31 4.55 -3.87
CA VAL A 64 14.37 3.17 -4.39
C VAL A 64 15.54 2.92 -5.36
N ARG A 65 15.99 3.94 -6.08
CA ARG A 65 17.14 3.88 -7.01
C ARG A 65 18.29 4.82 -6.62
N ASN A 66 18.21 5.42 -5.43
CA ASN A 66 19.13 6.46 -4.96
C ASN A 66 19.48 6.21 -3.50
N GLU A 67 20.24 5.14 -3.25
CA GLU A 67 20.53 4.68 -1.89
C GLU A 67 21.28 5.73 -1.07
N GLN A 68 22.08 6.57 -1.73
CA GLN A 68 22.81 7.69 -1.12
C GLN A 68 21.87 8.73 -0.49
N LEU A 69 20.60 8.81 -0.93
CA LEU A 69 19.61 9.74 -0.40
C LEU A 69 18.89 9.19 0.83
N ARG A 70 19.00 7.88 1.13
CA ARG A 70 18.27 7.25 2.24
C ARG A 70 18.54 7.93 3.59
N PRO A 71 19.79 8.18 4.01
CA PRO A 71 20.04 8.72 5.35
C PRO A 71 19.39 10.09 5.56
N ILE A 72 19.53 10.99 4.58
CA ILE A 72 18.98 12.35 4.66
C ILE A 72 17.44 12.35 4.58
N VAL A 73 16.86 11.50 3.73
CA VAL A 73 15.40 11.43 3.62
C VAL A 73 14.78 10.77 4.85
N LEU A 74 15.39 9.71 5.39
CA LEU A 74 14.89 8.93 6.53
C LEU A 74 14.70 9.82 7.76
N GLU A 75 15.69 10.65 8.10
CA GLU A 75 15.68 11.54 9.28
C GLU A 75 14.41 12.41 9.35
N ASP A 76 13.95 12.92 8.20
CA ASP A 76 12.80 13.82 8.14
C ASP A 76 11.43 13.11 8.14
N VAL A 77 11.35 11.87 7.68
CA VAL A 77 10.07 11.22 7.33
C VAL A 77 9.75 9.97 8.14
N GLU A 78 10.73 9.33 8.77
CA GLU A 78 10.57 8.02 9.42
C GLU A 78 9.39 7.99 10.39
N ARG A 79 9.36 8.93 11.34
CA ARG A 79 8.31 8.98 12.37
C ARG A 79 6.91 9.09 11.78
N HIS A 80 6.76 9.80 10.65
CA HIS A 80 5.48 10.04 9.99
C HIS A 80 5.03 8.81 9.21
N LEU A 81 5.97 8.12 8.54
CA LEU A 81 5.69 6.87 7.87
C LEU A 81 5.30 5.78 8.88
N ARG A 82 5.97 5.71 10.04
CA ARG A 82 5.60 4.79 11.12
C ARG A 82 4.19 5.06 11.65
N ALA A 83 3.80 6.34 11.78
CA ALA A 83 2.44 6.72 12.17
C ALA A 83 1.37 6.33 11.14
N ALA A 84 1.73 6.25 9.86
CA ALA A 84 0.81 5.86 8.78
C ALA A 84 0.63 4.34 8.61
N LEU A 85 1.51 3.51 9.18
CA LEU A 85 1.43 2.04 9.12
C LEU A 85 0.08 1.44 9.55
N PRO A 86 -0.54 1.83 10.68
CA PRO A 86 -1.81 1.24 11.12
C PRO A 86 -3.03 1.68 10.28
N LEU A 87 -2.88 2.67 9.40
CA LEU A 87 -3.99 3.24 8.64
C LEU A 87 -4.30 2.41 7.39
N ARG A 88 -5.56 1.95 7.28
CA ARG A 88 -6.03 1.24 6.08
C ARG A 88 -6.00 2.15 4.86
N GLY A 89 -5.45 1.65 3.75
CA GLY A 89 -5.41 2.33 2.45
C GLY A 89 -4.10 3.08 2.14
N CYS A 90 -3.24 3.29 3.14
CA CYS A 90 -1.88 3.84 2.96
C CYS A 90 -0.77 3.08 3.72
N GLY A 91 -1.12 2.15 4.60
CA GLY A 91 -0.15 1.38 5.39
C GLY A 91 0.85 0.59 4.54
N ASP A 92 0.41 -0.03 3.44
CA ASP A 92 1.29 -0.77 2.53
C ASP A 92 2.31 0.14 1.84
N GLU A 93 1.89 1.33 1.41
CA GLU A 93 2.80 2.33 0.84
C GLU A 93 3.77 2.88 1.88
N ALA A 94 3.32 3.12 3.11
CA ALA A 94 4.16 3.58 4.21
C ALA A 94 5.20 2.52 4.61
N TYR A 95 4.79 1.25 4.69
CA TYR A 95 5.68 0.12 4.92
C TYR A 95 6.73 -0.01 3.82
N ALA A 96 6.30 0.04 2.56
CA ALA A 96 7.22 -0.03 1.43
C ALA A 96 8.21 1.15 1.42
N ALA A 97 7.78 2.36 1.82
CA ALA A 97 8.66 3.51 1.98
C ALA A 97 9.73 3.29 3.05
N LEU A 98 9.34 2.83 4.24
CA LEU A 98 10.29 2.55 5.31
C LEU A 98 11.30 1.45 4.93
N ARG A 99 10.83 0.38 4.27
CA ARG A 99 11.70 -0.68 3.74
C ARG A 99 12.68 -0.13 2.71
N ASP A 100 12.20 0.66 1.74
CA ASP A 100 13.04 1.24 0.68
C ASP A 100 14.05 2.27 1.23
N LEU A 101 13.76 2.89 2.39
CA LEU A 101 14.67 3.74 3.15
C LEU A 101 15.71 2.96 3.97
N GLY A 102 15.54 1.64 4.15
CA GLY A 102 16.40 0.82 5.00
C GLY A 102 16.11 0.99 6.50
N ALA A 103 14.91 1.46 6.88
CA ALA A 103 14.51 1.50 8.28
C ALA A 103 14.28 0.07 8.81
N ASP A 104 14.56 -0.14 10.09
CA ASP A 104 14.17 -1.39 10.76
C ASP A 104 12.66 -1.39 10.98
N VAL A 105 11.95 -2.10 10.11
CA VAL A 105 10.50 -2.24 10.21
C VAL A 105 10.23 -3.68 10.65
N PRO A 106 9.65 -3.90 11.85
CA PRO A 106 9.14 -5.20 12.16
C PRO A 106 8.12 -5.55 11.08
N LEU A 107 8.25 -6.75 10.51
CA LEU A 107 7.19 -7.37 9.72
C LEU A 107 6.00 -7.55 10.68
N ALA A 108 5.25 -6.47 10.94
CA ALA A 108 4.01 -6.52 11.69
C ALA A 108 3.17 -7.54 10.95
N SER A 109 2.87 -8.64 11.64
CA SER A 109 2.20 -9.82 11.13
C SER A 109 1.14 -9.45 10.09
N ILE A 110 1.52 -9.51 8.81
CA ILE A 110 0.57 -9.52 7.71
C ILE A 110 -0.17 -10.85 7.92
N GLY A 111 -1.25 -10.79 8.69
CA GLY A 111 -2.03 -11.93 9.14
C GLY A 111 -1.77 -12.36 10.59
N THR A 112 -2.41 -11.71 11.56
CA THR A 112 -3.36 -12.51 12.34
C THR A 112 -4.45 -12.90 11.35
N SER A 113 -4.26 -14.09 10.79
CA SER A 113 -5.12 -14.79 9.87
C SER A 113 -6.59 -14.71 10.32
N GLN A 114 -7.36 -13.78 9.75
CA GLN A 114 -8.60 -14.27 9.19
C GLN A 114 -8.16 -15.00 7.92
N SER A 115 -8.23 -16.33 7.98
CA SER A 115 -8.10 -17.17 6.81
C SER A 115 -8.89 -16.50 5.69
N ALA A 116 -8.20 -16.06 4.63
CA ALA A 116 -8.88 -15.71 3.41
C ALA A 116 -9.75 -16.92 3.08
N ASN A 117 -11.08 -16.74 3.10
CA ASN A 117 -12.03 -17.81 2.85
C ASN A 117 -12.02 -18.07 1.34
N PHE A 118 -10.92 -18.64 0.86
CA PHE A 118 -10.81 -19.15 -0.50
C PHE A 118 -11.78 -20.31 -0.57
N ASN A 119 -12.98 -20.05 -1.10
CA ASN A 119 -13.90 -21.11 -1.46
C ASN A 119 -13.21 -21.94 -2.56
N PRO A 120 -12.73 -23.16 -2.29
CA PRO A 120 -12.02 -23.93 -3.29
C PRO A 120 -13.07 -24.36 -4.31
N VAL A 121 -12.90 -23.93 -5.56
CA VAL A 121 -13.76 -24.29 -6.72
C VAL A 121 -13.99 -25.81 -6.82
N MET A 122 -13.05 -26.61 -6.30
CA MET A 122 -13.13 -28.08 -6.24
C MET A 122 -14.25 -28.61 -5.33
N VAL A 123 -14.60 -27.92 -4.24
CA VAL A 123 -15.65 -28.39 -3.31
C VAL A 123 -17.03 -28.25 -3.94
N SER A 124 -17.26 -27.17 -4.70
CA SER A 124 -18.52 -26.98 -5.44
C SER A 124 -18.70 -28.00 -6.58
N SER A 125 -17.62 -28.48 -7.21
CA SER A 125 -17.73 -29.48 -8.28
C SER A 125 -18.16 -30.85 -7.76
N ASN A 126 -17.65 -31.28 -6.60
CA ASN A 126 -18.04 -32.57 -6.02
C ASN A 126 -19.49 -32.57 -5.51
N GLN A 127 -19.94 -31.45 -4.93
CA GLN A 127 -21.32 -31.28 -4.47
C GLN A 127 -22.35 -31.29 -5.61
N LEU A 128 -21.98 -30.78 -6.79
CA LEU A 128 -22.85 -30.84 -7.98
C LEU A 128 -23.02 -32.27 -8.50
N VAL A 129 -21.98 -33.11 -8.42
CA VAL A 129 -22.05 -34.51 -8.88
C VAL A 129 -22.97 -35.33 -7.97
N GLU A 130 -22.84 -35.18 -6.63
CA GLU A 130 -23.73 -35.84 -5.67
C GLU A 130 -25.19 -35.38 -5.84
N ALA A 131 -25.43 -34.07 -6.01
CA ALA A 131 -26.78 -33.55 -6.19
C ALA A 131 -27.46 -34.01 -7.50
N ILE A 132 -26.69 -34.33 -8.55
CA ILE A 132 -27.20 -34.93 -9.78
C ILE A 132 -27.57 -36.41 -9.56
N GLN A 133 -26.76 -37.15 -8.80
CA GLN A 133 -27.02 -38.55 -8.48
C GLN A 133 -28.25 -38.74 -7.59
N ASP A 134 -28.43 -37.89 -6.57
CA ASP A 134 -29.58 -37.97 -5.66
C ASP A 134 -30.91 -37.63 -6.37
N ASN A 135 -30.87 -36.80 -7.42
CA ASN A 135 -32.05 -36.44 -8.22
C ASN A 135 -32.22 -37.31 -9.48
N ALA A 136 -31.36 -38.31 -9.72
CA ALA A 136 -31.39 -39.15 -10.92
C ALA A 136 -32.41 -40.31 -10.85
N THR A 137 -33.32 -40.33 -9.88
CA THR A 137 -34.41 -41.31 -9.85
C THR A 137 -35.58 -40.82 -10.70
N ALA A 138 -35.56 -41.14 -12.00
CA ALA A 138 -36.72 -40.94 -12.87
C ALA A 138 -37.87 -41.87 -12.43
N PRO A 139 -39.10 -41.37 -12.21
CA PRO A 139 -40.20 -42.16 -11.62
C PRO A 139 -40.93 -43.08 -12.62
N PHE A 140 -40.21 -43.67 -13.57
CA PHE A 140 -40.82 -44.53 -14.60
C PHE A 140 -40.06 -45.84 -14.72
N GLY A 141 -40.51 -46.89 -14.02
CA GLY A 141 -39.95 -48.22 -14.23
C GLY A 141 -40.27 -49.31 -13.21
N GLU A 142 -41.50 -49.41 -12.70
CA GLU A 142 -42.02 -50.71 -12.25
C GLU A 142 -43.38 -50.92 -12.92
N PHE A 143 -43.38 -51.77 -13.95
CA PHE A 143 -44.59 -52.39 -14.48
C PHE A 143 -44.45 -53.89 -14.19
N ASP A 144 -45.51 -54.47 -13.63
CA ASP A 144 -45.62 -55.87 -13.13
C ASP A 144 -45.10 -56.95 -14.10
#